data_AF-A0A7K4UHY0-F1
#
_entry.id   AF-A0A7K4UHY0-F1
#
_cell.length_a   1.000
_cell.length_b   1.000
_cell.length_c   1.000
_cell.angle_alpha   90.00
_cell.angle_beta   90.00
_cell.angle_gamma   90.00
#
_symmetry.space_group_name_H-M   'P 1'
#
loop_
_entity.id
_entity.type
_entity.pdbx_description
1 polymer ?
#
loop_
_entity_poly.entity_id
_entity_poly.type
_entity_poly.pdbx_seq_one_letter_code
_entity_poly.pdbx_strand_id
1 'polypeptide(L)' 'PGRVPGLRPAEPGEFTLRAFRRGKLDLAAAEGLRDLLAAHTEAQRRQALRHMEGELGRLCQRWSHTLTQVRG' A
#
# COMPACT_ATOMS: atom_id res chain seq x y z
N PRO A 1 18.80 24.53 -1.20
CA PRO A 1 17.66 23.64 -0.87
C PRO A 1 16.39 24.46 -0.56
N GLY A 2 15.29 24.18 -1.27
CA GLY A 2 14.05 24.94 -1.20
C GLY A 2 13.33 24.80 0.14
N ARG A 3 13.18 25.91 0.86
CA ARG A 3 12.23 26.04 1.96
C ARG A 3 11.05 26.88 1.46
N VAL A 4 9.85 26.32 1.58
CA VAL A 4 8.61 27.07 1.41
C VAL A 4 8.28 27.71 2.76
N PRO A 5 8.08 29.04 2.84
CA PRO A 5 7.71 29.71 4.09
C PRO A 5 6.49 29.07 4.75
N GLY A 6 6.52 28.91 6.07
CA GLY A 6 5.43 28.29 6.84
C GLY A 6 5.35 26.76 6.78
N LEU A 7 6.24 26.09 6.04
CA LEU A 7 6.30 24.63 5.97
C LEU A 7 7.58 24.09 6.61
N ARG A 8 7.46 22.92 7.25
CA ARG A 8 8.62 22.12 7.67
C ARG A 8 8.92 21.03 6.64
N PRO A 9 10.19 20.61 6.50
CA PRO A 9 10.52 19.37 5.81
C PRO A 9 9.71 18.20 6.39
N ALA A 10 9.31 17.29 5.51
CA ALA A 10 8.63 16.07 5.90
C ALA A 10 9.65 15.05 6.44
N GLU A 11 9.20 14.27 7.42
CA GLU A 11 9.96 13.09 7.86
C GLU A 11 9.89 11.98 6.78
N PRO A 12 10.87 11.05 6.75
CA PRO A 12 10.83 9.91 5.85
C PRO A 12 9.50 9.15 5.93
N GLY A 13 8.84 8.98 4.78
CA GLY A 13 7.57 8.26 4.68
C GLY A 13 6.34 9.00 5.25
N GLU A 14 6.49 10.24 5.72
CA GLU A 14 5.43 10.95 6.44
C GLU A 14 4.14 11.12 5.61
N PHE A 15 4.26 11.36 4.30
CA PHE A 15 3.09 11.50 3.42
C PHE A 15 2.31 10.19 3.28
N THR A 16 3.01 9.06 3.09
CA THR A 16 2.39 7.74 3.02
C THR A 16 1.71 7.39 4.34
N LEU A 17 2.35 7.68 5.48
CA LEU A 17 1.77 7.48 6.80
C LEU A 17 0.51 8.34 7.02
N ARG A 18 0.54 9.60 6.57
CA ARG A 18 -0.64 10.48 6.62
C ARG A 18 -1.79 9.95 5.76
N ALA A 19 -1.51 9.42 4.57
CA ALA A 19 -2.51 8.81 3.71
C ALA A 19 -3.13 7.56 4.36
N PHE A 20 -2.30 6.70 4.95
CA PHE A 20 -2.73 5.50 5.69
C PHE A 20 -3.62 5.86 6.88
N ARG A 21 -3.17 6.77 7.76
CA ARG A 21 -3.92 7.21 8.94
C ARG A 21 -5.26 7.89 8.61
N ARG A 22 -5.40 8.43 7.40
CA ARG A 22 -6.63 9.07 6.93
C ARG A 22 -7.50 8.12 6.10
N GLY A 23 -7.16 6.83 6.01
CA GLY A 23 -7.94 5.83 5.27
C GLY A 23 -7.93 6.02 3.75
N LYS A 24 -7.07 6.88 3.22
CA LYS A 24 -6.91 7.09 1.77
C LYS A 24 -6.11 5.97 1.10
N LEU A 25 -5.44 5.18 1.91
CA LEU A 25 -4.51 4.12 1.54
C LEU A 25 -4.60 3.06 2.65
N ASP A 26 -4.75 1.79 2.31
CA ASP A 26 -4.68 0.71 3.30
C ASP A 26 -3.23 0.26 3.52
N LEU A 27 -3.03 -0.70 4.44
CA LEU A 27 -1.69 -1.17 4.78
C LEU A 27 -1.02 -1.89 3.60
N ALA A 28 -1.79 -2.69 2.84
CA ALA A 28 -1.28 -3.42 1.68
C ALA A 28 -0.83 -2.45 0.58
N ALA A 29 -1.56 -1.36 0.37
CA ALA A 29 -1.18 -0.29 -0.53
C ALA A 29 0.06 0.49 -0.06
N ALA A 30 0.24 0.69 1.24
CA ALA A 30 1.46 1.29 1.78
C ALA A 30 2.70 0.43 1.52
N GLU A 31 2.59 -0.88 1.75
CA GLU A 31 3.66 -1.84 1.53
C GLU A 31 3.95 -2.01 0.04
N GLY A 32 2.91 -2.08 -0.80
CA GLY A 32 3.05 -2.11 -2.25
C GLY A 32 3.79 -0.89 -2.80
N LEU A 33 3.51 0.32 -2.27
CA LEU A 33 4.23 1.54 -2.65
C LEU A 33 5.72 1.49 -2.26
N ARG A 34 6.04 0.99 -1.05
CA ARG A 34 7.43 0.81 -0.61
C ARG A 34 8.17 -0.17 -1.54
N ASP A 35 7.55 -1.31 -1.82
CA ASP A 35 8.13 -2.36 -2.66
C ASP A 35 8.29 -1.88 -4.12
N LEU A 36 7.39 -1.01 -4.58
CA LEU A 36 7.46 -0.37 -5.89
C LEU A 36 8.67 0.57 -6.00
N LEU A 37 8.89 1.41 -4.98
CA LEU A 37 10.05 2.31 -4.90
C LEU A 37 11.38 1.55 -4.84
N ALA A 38 11.37 0.35 -4.26
CA ALA A 38 12.54 -0.52 -4.14
C ALA A 38 12.71 -1.52 -5.31
N ALA A 39 11.85 -1.47 -6.34
CA ALA A 39 11.88 -2.44 -7.43
C ALA A 39 13.08 -2.19 -8.36
N HIS A 40 13.87 -3.24 -8.60
CA HIS A 40 15.04 -3.21 -9.50
C HIS A 40 14.75 -3.90 -10.84
N THR A 41 13.62 -4.58 -10.95
CA THR A 41 13.20 -5.32 -12.15
C THR A 41 11.74 -5.01 -12.50
N GLU A 42 11.41 -5.16 -13.78
CA GLU A 42 10.04 -5.10 -14.28
C GLU A 42 9.09 -6.05 -13.54
N ALA A 43 9.55 -7.27 -13.26
CA ALA A 43 8.77 -8.26 -12.53
C ALA A 43 8.42 -7.81 -11.11
N GLN A 44 9.40 -7.27 -10.36
CA GLN A 44 9.19 -6.71 -9.02
C GLN A 44 8.23 -5.52 -9.07
N ARG A 45 8.36 -4.64 -10.06
CA ARG A 45 7.45 -3.49 -10.24
C ARG A 45 6.01 -3.93 -10.43
N ARG A 46 5.76 -4.89 -11.33
CA ARG A 46 4.42 -5.43 -11.57
C ARG A 46 3.83 -6.12 -10.34
N GLN A 47 4.66 -6.84 -9.59
CA GLN A 47 4.22 -7.45 -8.34
C GLN A 47 3.82 -6.40 -7.30
N ALA A 48 4.62 -5.36 -7.13
CA ALA A 48 4.33 -4.27 -6.20
C ALA A 48 3.04 -3.52 -6.55
N LEU A 49 2.78 -3.29 -7.85
CA LEU A 49 1.52 -2.70 -8.32
C LEU A 49 0.30 -3.57 -7.99
N ARG A 50 0.37 -4.89 -8.21
CA ARG A 50 -0.71 -5.83 -7.86
C ARG A 50 -1.02 -5.84 -6.37
N HIS A 51 0.02 -5.79 -5.53
CA HIS A 51 -0.15 -5.65 -4.09
C HIS A 51 -0.80 -4.31 -3.74
N MET A 52 -0.36 -3.22 -4.38
CA MET A 52 -0.87 -1.88 -4.13
C MET A 52 -2.34 -1.71 -4.52
N GLU A 53 -2.78 -2.39 -5.58
CA GLU A 53 -4.17 -2.41 -6.03
C GLU A 53 -5.09 -3.29 -5.18
N GLY A 54 -4.58 -3.91 -4.11
CA GLY A 54 -5.36 -4.72 -3.18
C GLY A 54 -5.78 -6.09 -3.74
N GLU A 55 -5.10 -6.59 -4.77
CA GLU A 55 -5.43 -7.88 -5.39
C GLU A 55 -5.29 -9.05 -4.40
N LEU A 56 -4.25 -9.00 -3.56
CA LEU A 56 -4.03 -9.96 -2.49
C LEU A 56 -5.11 -9.86 -1.41
N GLY A 57 -5.51 -8.65 -1.02
CA GLY A 57 -6.59 -8.41 -0.06
C GLY A 57 -7.93 -8.96 -0.55
N ARG A 58 -8.26 -8.74 -1.83
CA ARG A 58 -9.45 -9.32 -2.48
C ARG A 58 -9.40 -10.84 -2.50
N LEU A 59 -8.24 -11.44 -2.77
CA LEU A 59 -8.07 -12.90 -2.78
C LEU A 59 -8.30 -13.49 -1.38
N CYS A 60 -7.68 -12.92 -0.35
CA CYS A 60 -7.86 -13.34 1.04
C CYS A 60 -9.32 -13.19 1.50
N GLN A 61 -9.99 -12.08 1.16
CA GLN A 61 -11.41 -11.90 1.46
C GLN A 61 -12.28 -12.97 0.79
N ARG A 62 -12.03 -13.27 -0.50
CA ARG A 62 -12.74 -14.35 -1.20
C ARG A 62 -12.56 -15.69 -0.49
N TRP A 63 -11.33 -16.06 -0.15
CA TRP A 63 -11.05 -17.30 0.57
C TRP A 63 -11.72 -17.34 1.93
N SER A 64 -11.64 -16.26 2.71
CA SER A 64 -12.31 -16.15 4.01
C SER A 64 -13.82 -16.34 3.89
N HIS A 65 -14.44 -15.73 2.87
CA HIS A 65 -15.85 -15.89 2.56
C HIS A 65 -16.20 -17.33 2.19
N THR A 66 -15.46 -17.96 1.27
CA THR A 66 -15.67 -19.37 0.90
C THR A 66 -15.59 -20.29 2.11
N LEU A 67 -14.59 -20.11 2.97
CA LEU A 67 -14.39 -20.95 4.15
C LEU A 67 -15.47 -20.76 5.22
N THR A 68 -16.04 -19.56 5.35
CA THR A 68 -17.17 -19.34 6.26
C THR A 68 -18.49 -19.87 5.71
N GLN A 69 -18.71 -19.83 4.39
CA GLN A 69 -19.93 -20.37 3.75
C GLN A 69 -20.02 -21.90 3.80
N VAL A 70 -18.89 -22.62 3.73
CA VAL A 70 -18.87 -24.10 3.82
C VAL A 70 -19.08 -24.60 5.25
N ARG A 71 -18.99 -23.72 6.25
CA ARG A 71 -19.19 -24.04 7.67
C ARG A 71 -20.62 -23.72 8.15
N GLY A 72 -21.52 -23.34 7.24
CA GLY A 72 -22.95 -23.09 7.49
C GLY A 72 -23.82 -24.23 6.97
#